data_AF-A0A2W2EIJ3-F1
#
_entry.id   AF-A0A2W2EIJ3-F1
#
_cell.length_a   1.000
_cell.length_b   1.000
_cell.length_c   1.000
_cell.angle_alpha   90.00
_cell.angle_beta   90.00
_cell.angle_gamma   90.00
#
_symmetry.space_group_name_H-M   'P 1'
#
loop_
_entity.id
_entity.type
_entity.pdbx_description
1 polymer ?
#
loop_
_entity_poly.entity_id
_entity_poly.type
_entity_poly.pdbx_seq_one_letter_code
_entity_poly.pdbx_strand_id
1 'polypeptide(L)'
;MSGETSYRVAWREGGRRTGPREGYTFDDDLDKAKVFRGALVANGYRDPYKNPAFAELLGVVPKPTDVRVFRDVAEEYLRKRVNAERRTLAEYRRDLATHVYPAVVVLPSGLLSGPLERVPVDDFTDEAIQGRVTYMQSKTYGKKTQRLYSAKTIMNIHGTVIAPVFEYAVNKRYIGHNPCREVVLPERKGKTVTADKLVFGKEIAVWIECAYEVDQDTGDITLMLLATGLRWGD
;
A
#
# COMPACT_ATOMS: atom_id res chain seq x y z
N MET A 1 -0.38 -30.17 39.73
CA MET A 1 -1.45 -29.60 38.89
C MET A 1 -1.81 -28.26 39.51
N SER A 2 -1.23 -27.16 39.04
CA SER A 2 -1.63 -25.82 39.48
C SER A 2 -2.95 -25.46 38.81
N GLY A 3 -4.02 -25.39 39.59
CA GLY A 3 -5.30 -24.89 39.11
C GLY A 3 -5.27 -23.37 39.09
N GLU A 4 -4.80 -22.78 38.00
CA GLU A 4 -4.89 -21.33 37.81
C GLU A 4 -6.35 -20.92 37.66
N THR A 5 -6.78 -19.95 38.47
CA THR A 5 -8.17 -19.49 38.49
C THR A 5 -8.37 -18.50 37.36
N SER A 6 -9.25 -18.79 36.40
CA SER A 6 -9.57 -17.88 35.31
C SER A 6 -10.97 -17.29 35.45
N TYR A 7 -11.12 -16.02 35.06
CA TYR A 7 -12.36 -15.27 35.15
C TYR A 7 -12.84 -14.91 33.75
N ARG A 8 -14.05 -15.31 33.39
CA ARG A 8 -14.61 -15.04 32.05
C ARG A 8 -15.73 -14.01 32.12
N VAL A 9 -15.62 -12.95 31.33
CA VAL A 9 -16.69 -11.97 31.10
C VAL A 9 -17.26 -12.21 29.71
N ALA A 10 -18.52 -12.64 29.64
CA ALA A 10 -19.22 -12.89 28.38
C ALA A 10 -20.48 -12.01 28.27
N TRP A 11 -20.74 -11.49 27.07
CA TRP A 11 -21.88 -10.61 26.81
C TRP A 11 -22.48 -10.84 25.42
N ARG A 12 -23.56 -10.13 25.12
CA ARG A 12 -24.10 -9.99 23.77
C ARG A 12 -23.97 -8.55 23.33
N GLU A 13 -23.51 -8.35 22.10
CA GLU A 13 -23.22 -7.01 21.58
C GLU A 13 -24.44 -6.08 21.67
N GLY A 14 -24.24 -4.90 22.27
CA GLY A 14 -25.27 -3.90 22.52
C GLY A 14 -26.37 -4.34 23.50
N GLY A 15 -26.15 -5.41 24.27
CA GLY A 15 -27.08 -5.92 25.28
C GLY A 15 -28.34 -6.56 24.70
N ARG A 16 -28.35 -6.81 23.39
CA ARG A 16 -29.53 -7.33 22.68
C ARG A 16 -29.63 -8.84 22.80
N ARG A 17 -30.86 -9.36 22.94
CA ARG A 17 -31.13 -10.81 22.99
C ARG A 17 -30.60 -11.55 21.75
N THR A 18 -30.65 -10.91 20.59
CA THR A 18 -30.21 -11.45 19.29
C THR A 18 -28.78 -11.08 18.91
N GLY A 19 -28.07 -10.30 19.73
CA GLY A 19 -26.70 -9.88 19.44
C GLY A 19 -25.71 -11.05 19.43
N PRO A 20 -24.64 -10.98 18.62
CA PRO A 20 -23.55 -11.95 18.66
C PRO A 20 -22.98 -12.03 20.08
N ARG A 21 -22.63 -13.25 20.49
CA ARG A 21 -22.09 -13.52 21.84
C ARG A 21 -20.58 -13.38 21.79
N GLU A 22 -20.05 -12.50 22.61
CA GLU A 22 -18.62 -12.24 22.75
C GLU A 22 -18.16 -12.49 24.19
N GLY A 23 -16.85 -12.59 24.40
CA GLY A 23 -16.30 -12.74 25.75
C GLY A 23 -14.79 -12.75 25.79
N TYR A 24 -14.24 -12.26 26.89
CA TYR A 24 -12.81 -12.33 27.22
C TYR A 24 -12.61 -13.17 28.47
N THR A 25 -11.47 -13.85 28.53
CA THR A 25 -10.99 -14.60 29.70
C THR A 25 -9.79 -13.85 30.29
N PHE A 26 -9.76 -13.74 31.60
CA PHE A 26 -8.72 -13.09 32.38
C PHE A 26 -8.12 -14.12 33.33
N ASP A 27 -6.87 -14.50 33.10
CA ASP A 27 -6.19 -15.52 33.89
C ASP A 27 -5.61 -14.88 35.17
N ASP A 28 -5.99 -15.43 36.33
CA ASP A 28 -5.58 -15.02 37.67
C ASP A 28 -5.75 -13.52 38.00
N ASP A 29 -6.64 -12.83 37.28
CA ASP A 29 -6.83 -11.38 37.39
C ASP A 29 -8.31 -11.01 37.51
N LEU A 30 -8.87 -11.26 38.70
CA LEU A 30 -10.25 -10.95 39.05
C LEU A 30 -10.54 -9.45 38.96
N ASP A 31 -9.57 -8.62 39.32
CA ASP A 31 -9.77 -7.17 39.38
C ASP A 31 -9.83 -6.59 37.97
N LYS A 32 -8.99 -7.03 37.02
CA LYS A 32 -9.17 -6.68 35.60
C LYS A 32 -10.52 -7.15 35.05
N ALA A 33 -10.97 -8.35 35.40
CA ALA A 33 -12.28 -8.84 34.96
C ALA A 33 -13.44 -7.96 35.49
N LYS A 34 -13.36 -7.49 36.74
CA LYS A 34 -14.34 -6.55 37.32
C LYS A 34 -14.30 -5.18 36.67
N VAL A 35 -13.11 -4.61 36.45
CA VAL A 35 -12.95 -3.31 35.80
C VAL A 35 -13.45 -3.37 34.35
N PHE A 36 -13.11 -4.43 33.60
CA PHE A 36 -13.61 -4.66 32.26
C PHE A 36 -15.14 -4.79 32.24
N ARG A 37 -15.73 -5.56 33.16
CA ARG A 37 -17.19 -5.67 33.27
C ARG A 37 -17.85 -4.32 33.57
N GLY A 38 -17.25 -3.50 34.43
CA GLY A 38 -17.73 -2.15 34.72
C GLY A 38 -17.74 -1.27 33.48
N ALA A 39 -16.62 -1.27 32.74
CA ALA A 39 -16.49 -0.54 31.47
C ALA A 39 -17.48 -1.06 30.41
N LEU A 40 -17.71 -2.37 30.33
CA LEU A 40 -18.67 -2.99 29.42
C LEU A 40 -20.11 -2.54 29.69
N VAL A 41 -20.53 -2.48 30.97
CA VAL A 41 -21.86 -1.97 31.34
C VAL A 41 -21.98 -0.48 31.03
N ALA A 42 -20.96 0.31 31.37
CA ALA A 42 -20.93 1.75 31.09
C ALA A 42 -20.93 2.06 29.57
N ASN A 43 -20.34 1.19 28.74
CA ASN A 43 -20.33 1.28 27.28
C ASN A 43 -21.57 0.63 26.62
N GLY A 44 -22.64 0.38 27.38
CA GLY A 44 -23.90 -0.15 26.85
C GLY A 44 -23.78 -1.57 26.29
N TYR A 45 -22.94 -2.41 26.91
CA TYR A 45 -22.63 -3.78 26.47
C TYR A 45 -22.02 -3.87 25.06
N ARG A 46 -21.25 -2.85 24.67
CA ARG A 46 -20.38 -2.87 23.49
C ARG A 46 -18.93 -3.04 23.95
N ASP A 47 -18.11 -3.72 23.16
CA ASP A 47 -16.71 -3.99 23.52
C ASP A 47 -15.95 -2.71 23.93
N PRO A 48 -15.54 -2.56 25.21
CA PRO A 48 -14.81 -1.42 25.71
C PRO A 48 -13.46 -1.19 25.03
N TYR A 49 -12.78 -2.26 24.57
CA TYR A 49 -11.49 -2.12 23.89
C TYR A 49 -11.61 -1.49 22.50
N LYS A 50 -12.81 -1.54 21.90
CA LYS A 50 -13.11 -0.87 20.63
C LYS A 50 -13.51 0.60 20.81
N ASN A 51 -13.79 1.05 22.05
CA ASN A 51 -14.12 2.45 22.35
C ASN A 51 -12.89 3.17 22.94
N PRO A 52 -12.37 4.24 22.32
CA PRO A 52 -11.13 4.86 22.76
C PRO A 52 -11.17 5.42 24.18
N ALA A 53 -12.31 5.95 24.62
CA ALA A 53 -12.47 6.49 25.97
C ALA A 53 -12.37 5.39 27.05
N PHE A 54 -12.84 4.17 26.75
CA PHE A 54 -12.80 3.06 27.70
C PHE A 54 -11.52 2.22 27.58
N ALA A 55 -10.95 2.09 26.38
CA ALA A 55 -9.69 1.40 26.17
C ALA A 55 -8.56 2.08 26.94
N GLU A 56 -8.48 3.42 26.91
CA GLU A 56 -7.51 4.19 27.71
C GLU A 56 -7.67 3.96 29.22
N LEU A 57 -8.92 3.97 29.73
CA LEU A 57 -9.23 3.66 31.13
C LEU A 57 -8.79 2.25 31.53
N LEU A 58 -8.88 1.28 30.60
CA LEU A 58 -8.49 -0.11 30.80
C LEU A 58 -6.98 -0.35 30.57
N GLY A 59 -6.20 0.71 30.33
CA GLY A 59 -4.76 0.59 30.06
C GLY A 59 -4.43 -0.07 28.73
N VAL A 60 -5.41 -0.16 27.82
CA VAL A 60 -5.24 -0.69 26.46
C VAL A 60 -5.21 0.49 25.52
N VAL A 61 -4.10 0.68 24.80
CA VAL A 61 -4.00 1.74 23.79
C VAL A 61 -5.14 1.55 22.79
N PRO A 62 -6.06 2.52 22.62
CA PRO A 62 -7.17 2.38 21.69
C PRO A 62 -6.68 2.07 20.29
N LYS A 63 -7.18 1.00 19.67
CA LYS A 63 -7.17 0.90 18.20
C LYS A 63 -8.17 1.96 17.70
N PRO A 64 -7.79 2.91 16.84
CA PRO A 64 -8.70 3.95 16.37
C PRO A 64 -9.93 3.31 15.69
N THR A 65 -11.14 3.62 16.19
CA THR A 65 -12.42 3.06 15.72
C THR A 65 -12.95 3.71 14.45
N ASP A 66 -12.18 4.60 13.83
CA ASP A 66 -12.49 5.15 12.52
C ASP A 66 -11.89 4.16 11.50
N VAL A 67 -12.70 3.20 11.05
CA VAL A 67 -12.28 2.19 10.07
C VAL A 67 -11.96 2.91 8.77
N ARG A 68 -10.69 3.29 8.61
CA ARG A 68 -10.19 3.99 7.43
C ARG A 68 -9.91 3.00 6.34
N VAL A 69 -10.60 3.15 5.22
CA VAL A 69 -10.31 2.34 4.05
C VAL A 69 -9.04 2.84 3.35
N PHE A 70 -8.36 1.96 2.63
CA PHE A 70 -7.09 2.27 1.97
C PHE A 70 -7.15 3.52 1.09
N ARG A 71 -8.27 3.74 0.36
CA ARG A 71 -8.45 4.91 -0.50
C ARG A 71 -8.32 6.23 0.25
N ASP A 72 -8.94 6.32 1.42
CA ASP A 72 -8.94 7.56 2.21
C ASP A 72 -7.54 7.85 2.76
N VAL A 73 -6.83 6.81 3.21
CA VAL A 73 -5.44 6.91 3.66
C VAL A 73 -4.51 7.31 2.50
N ALA A 74 -4.71 6.74 1.32
CA ALA A 74 -3.93 7.06 0.14
C ALA A 74 -4.14 8.52 -0.32
N GLU A 75 -5.38 8.99 -0.37
CA GLU A 75 -5.68 10.39 -0.72
C GLU A 75 -5.16 11.36 0.35
N GLU A 76 -5.25 11.01 1.63
CA GLU A 76 -4.67 11.83 2.70
C GLU A 76 -3.14 11.94 2.56
N TYR A 77 -2.46 10.81 2.31
CA TYR A 77 -1.02 10.79 2.04
C TYR A 77 -0.65 11.69 0.85
N LEU A 78 -1.37 11.57 -0.27
CA LEU A 78 -1.10 12.37 -1.47
C LEU A 78 -1.35 13.86 -1.27
N ARG A 79 -2.35 14.26 -0.47
CA ARG A 79 -2.61 15.68 -0.14
C ARG A 79 -1.49 16.29 0.70
N LYS A 80 -0.88 15.52 1.61
CA LYS A 80 0.19 15.99 2.51
C LYS A 80 1.56 16.06 1.84
N ARG A 81 1.70 15.57 0.61
CA ARG A 81 2.98 15.58 -0.11
C ARG A 81 3.21 16.96 -0.76
N VAL A 82 3.62 17.93 0.08
CA VAL A 82 3.74 19.36 -0.30
C VAL A 82 4.82 19.63 -1.36
N ASN A 83 5.88 18.81 -1.39
CA ASN A 83 7.05 19.02 -2.27
C ASN A 83 7.06 18.17 -3.54
N ALA A 84 5.96 17.48 -3.87
CA ALA A 84 5.89 16.70 -5.09
C ALA A 84 5.42 17.55 -6.27
N GLU A 85 6.08 17.40 -7.42
CA GLU A 85 5.63 18.02 -8.67
C GLU A 85 4.18 17.60 -8.98
N ARG A 86 3.36 18.54 -9.47
CA ARG A 86 1.94 18.29 -9.79
C ARG A 86 1.78 17.11 -10.75
N ARG A 87 2.68 16.98 -11.72
CA ARG A 87 2.72 15.86 -12.66
C ARG A 87 2.88 14.52 -11.93
N THR A 88 3.84 14.42 -11.01
CA THR A 88 4.08 13.21 -10.23
C THR A 88 2.86 12.81 -9.40
N LEU A 89 2.17 13.77 -8.77
CA LEU A 89 0.94 13.48 -8.03
C LEU A 89 -0.19 12.96 -8.94
N ALA A 90 -0.31 13.51 -10.15
CA ALA A 90 -1.27 13.02 -11.14
C ALA A 90 -0.94 11.59 -11.61
N GLU A 91 0.34 11.29 -11.81
CA GLU A 91 0.82 9.94 -12.15
C GLU A 91 0.51 8.94 -11.02
N TYR A 92 0.76 9.30 -9.76
CA TYR A 92 0.44 8.41 -8.62
C TYR A 92 -1.05 8.14 -8.47
N ARG A 93 -1.90 9.16 -8.62
CA ARG A 93 -3.35 8.98 -8.60
C ARG A 93 -3.82 8.07 -9.74
N ARG A 94 -3.25 8.24 -10.93
CA ARG A 94 -3.54 7.36 -12.08
C ARG A 94 -3.13 5.92 -11.79
N ASP A 95 -1.95 5.71 -11.21
CA ASP A 95 -1.46 4.38 -10.87
C ASP A 95 -2.35 3.70 -9.82
N LEU A 96 -2.77 4.41 -8.76
CA LEU A 96 -3.73 3.92 -7.78
C LEU A 96 -5.06 3.53 -8.43
N ALA A 97 -5.65 4.44 -9.20
CA ALA A 97 -6.94 4.22 -9.85
C ALA A 97 -6.92 3.07 -10.87
N THR A 98 -5.79 2.87 -11.56
CA THR A 98 -5.69 1.86 -12.63
C THR A 98 -5.26 0.49 -12.11
N HIS A 99 -4.40 0.44 -11.08
CA HIS A 99 -3.65 -0.76 -10.70
C HIS A 99 -3.82 -1.21 -9.26
N VAL A 100 -4.50 -0.44 -8.41
CA VAL A 100 -4.63 -0.75 -6.98
C VAL A 100 -6.09 -0.75 -6.58
N TYR A 101 -6.78 0.38 -6.71
CA TYR A 101 -8.14 0.56 -6.25
C TYR A 101 -9.14 -0.50 -6.75
N PRO A 102 -9.21 -0.82 -8.05
CA PRO A 102 -10.16 -1.80 -8.56
C PRO A 102 -9.72 -3.26 -8.37
N ALA A 103 -8.53 -3.52 -7.82
CA ALA A 103 -8.01 -4.88 -7.73
C ALA A 103 -8.84 -5.71 -6.74
N VAL A 104 -9.22 -6.92 -7.16
CA VAL A 104 -9.74 -7.98 -6.29
C VAL A 104 -8.75 -9.13 -6.39
N VAL A 105 -8.19 -9.51 -5.25
CA VAL A 105 -7.07 -10.47 -5.18
C VAL A 105 -7.52 -11.74 -4.48
N VAL A 106 -6.94 -12.87 -4.87
CA VAL A 106 -7.18 -14.17 -4.22
C VAL A 106 -6.11 -14.35 -3.15
N LEU A 107 -6.52 -14.60 -1.92
CA LEU A 107 -5.64 -14.92 -0.80
C LEU A 107 -5.23 -16.40 -0.84
N PRO A 108 -4.15 -16.83 -0.17
CA PRO A 108 -3.76 -18.24 -0.06
C PRO A 108 -4.87 -19.16 0.46
N SER A 109 -5.76 -18.64 1.30
CA SER A 109 -6.95 -19.34 1.80
C SER A 109 -8.04 -19.58 0.74
N GLY A 110 -7.87 -19.04 -0.48
CA GLY A 110 -8.87 -19.07 -1.55
C GLY A 110 -9.94 -17.98 -1.43
N LEU A 111 -9.93 -17.19 -0.35
CA LEU A 111 -10.83 -16.06 -0.17
C LEU A 111 -10.45 -14.89 -1.09
N LEU A 112 -11.45 -14.10 -1.48
CA LEU A 112 -11.25 -12.87 -2.23
C LEU A 112 -11.10 -11.69 -1.28
N SER A 113 -10.14 -10.82 -1.57
CA SER A 113 -9.97 -9.53 -0.91
C SER A 113 -10.06 -8.40 -1.94
N GLY A 114 -10.98 -7.47 -1.71
CA GLY A 114 -11.14 -6.27 -2.53
C GLY A 114 -12.59 -5.94 -2.91
N PRO A 115 -12.82 -4.87 -3.70
CA PRO A 115 -11.82 -3.99 -4.30
C PRO A 115 -10.91 -3.33 -3.25
N LEU A 116 -9.59 -3.33 -3.47
CA LEU A 116 -8.62 -2.90 -2.46
C LEU A 116 -8.84 -1.46 -1.98
N GLU A 117 -9.49 -0.59 -2.76
CA GLU A 117 -9.81 0.77 -2.31
C GLU A 117 -10.74 0.82 -1.07
N ARG A 118 -11.57 -0.21 -0.88
CA ARG A 118 -12.58 -0.28 0.20
C ARG A 118 -12.16 -1.15 1.37
N VAL A 119 -11.02 -1.83 1.25
CA VAL A 119 -10.50 -2.67 2.33
C VAL A 119 -10.02 -1.75 3.47
N PRO A 120 -10.43 -2.00 4.71
CA PRO A 120 -9.86 -1.33 5.88
C PRO A 120 -8.35 -1.42 5.88
N VAL A 121 -7.66 -0.31 6.17
CA VAL A 121 -6.21 -0.26 6.11
C VAL A 121 -5.57 -1.26 7.10
N ASP A 122 -6.22 -1.54 8.22
CA ASP A 122 -5.75 -2.49 9.23
C ASP A 122 -6.11 -3.96 8.96
N ASP A 123 -6.92 -4.22 7.94
CA ASP A 123 -7.21 -5.57 7.41
C ASP A 123 -6.24 -5.98 6.29
N PHE A 124 -5.34 -5.10 5.85
CA PHE A 124 -4.32 -5.47 4.86
C PHE A 124 -3.25 -6.36 5.46
N THR A 125 -3.12 -7.55 4.89
CA THR A 125 -2.03 -8.49 5.16
C THR A 125 -0.96 -8.42 4.08
N ASP A 126 0.22 -8.93 4.39
CA ASP A 126 1.29 -9.23 3.44
C ASP A 126 0.78 -10.13 2.29
N GLU A 127 -0.04 -11.13 2.61
CA GLU A 127 -0.69 -12.01 1.62
C GLU A 127 -1.59 -11.24 0.65
N ALA A 128 -2.35 -10.24 1.12
CA ALA A 128 -3.19 -9.40 0.26
C ALA A 128 -2.33 -8.56 -0.71
N ILE A 129 -1.19 -8.04 -0.24
CA ILE A 129 -0.26 -7.30 -1.09
C ILE A 129 0.46 -8.24 -2.07
N GLN A 130 0.83 -9.45 -1.66
CA GLN A 130 1.38 -10.47 -2.54
C GLN A 130 0.37 -10.88 -3.61
N GLY A 131 -0.89 -11.09 -3.24
CA GLY A 131 -2.00 -11.35 -4.15
C GLY A 131 -2.16 -10.23 -5.19
N ARG A 132 -1.95 -8.96 -4.77
CA ARG A 132 -1.95 -7.81 -5.70
C ARG A 132 -0.76 -7.85 -6.66
N VAL A 133 0.42 -8.24 -6.20
CA VAL A 133 1.60 -8.41 -7.08
C VAL A 133 1.32 -9.48 -8.12
N THR A 134 0.79 -10.64 -7.71
CA THR A 134 0.38 -11.73 -8.63
C THR A 134 -0.70 -11.26 -9.60
N TYR A 135 -1.71 -10.52 -9.14
CA TYR A 135 -2.74 -9.91 -9.98
C TYR A 135 -2.14 -8.99 -11.06
N MET A 136 -1.11 -8.21 -10.73
CA MET A 136 -0.45 -7.35 -11.72
C MET A 136 0.42 -8.14 -12.72
N GLN A 137 1.01 -9.26 -12.31
CA GLN A 137 1.78 -10.12 -13.20
C GLN A 137 0.90 -10.80 -14.25
N SER A 138 -0.38 -11.05 -13.96
CA SER A 138 -1.34 -11.62 -14.91
C SER A 138 -2.07 -10.56 -15.75
N LYS A 139 -2.07 -9.29 -15.31
CA LYS A 139 -2.76 -8.20 -16.01
C LYS A 139 -2.05 -7.86 -17.32
N THR A 140 -2.84 -7.72 -18.39
CA THR A 140 -2.36 -7.25 -19.69
C THR A 140 -2.74 -5.79 -19.95
N TYR A 141 -2.00 -5.15 -20.86
CA TYR A 141 -2.26 -3.81 -21.35
C TYR A 141 -2.04 -3.72 -22.86
N GLY A 142 -2.63 -2.69 -23.46
CA GLY A 142 -2.58 -2.44 -24.91
C GLY A 142 -3.94 -2.66 -25.58
N LYS A 143 -4.22 -1.93 -26.67
CA LYS A 143 -5.48 -2.09 -27.42
C LYS A 143 -5.36 -3.14 -28.53
N LYS A 144 -4.26 -3.10 -29.29
CA LYS A 144 -4.03 -3.98 -30.46
C LYS A 144 -3.25 -5.25 -30.12
N THR A 145 -2.33 -5.16 -29.19
CA THR A 145 -1.52 -6.30 -28.73
C THR A 145 -1.51 -6.28 -27.22
N GLN A 146 -2.09 -7.32 -26.61
CA GLN A 146 -2.08 -7.50 -25.16
C GLN A 146 -0.67 -7.89 -24.72
N ARG A 147 -0.09 -7.12 -23.80
CA ARG A 147 1.23 -7.38 -23.21
C ARG A 147 1.13 -7.40 -21.71
N LEU A 148 1.88 -8.26 -21.05
CA LEU A 148 1.99 -8.27 -19.59
C LEU A 148 2.74 -7.03 -19.09
N TYR A 149 2.42 -6.56 -17.90
CA TYR A 149 3.20 -5.52 -17.25
C TYR A 149 4.63 -5.98 -16.96
N SER A 150 5.59 -5.08 -17.16
CA SER A 150 6.99 -5.36 -16.85
C SER A 150 7.23 -5.43 -15.33
N ALA A 151 8.22 -6.22 -14.90
CA ALA A 151 8.66 -6.24 -13.50
C ALA A 151 8.95 -4.83 -12.95
N LYS A 152 9.59 -3.97 -13.76
CA LYS A 152 9.85 -2.56 -13.40
C LYS A 152 8.57 -1.80 -13.07
N THR A 153 7.50 -1.98 -13.85
CA THR A 153 6.22 -1.29 -13.61
C THR A 153 5.60 -1.74 -12.28
N ILE A 154 5.60 -3.05 -12.01
CA ILE A 154 5.05 -3.62 -10.79
C ILE A 154 5.82 -3.12 -9.57
N MET A 155 7.16 -3.17 -9.62
CA MET A 155 8.05 -2.67 -8.58
C MET A 155 7.87 -1.17 -8.35
N ASN A 156 7.78 -0.37 -9.42
CA ASN A 156 7.58 1.07 -9.30
C ASN A 156 6.28 1.37 -8.58
N ILE A 157 5.14 0.84 -9.03
CA ILE A 157 3.85 1.08 -8.38
C ILE A 157 3.88 0.63 -6.91
N HIS A 158 4.50 -0.52 -6.62
CA HIS A 158 4.65 -0.99 -5.25
C HIS A 158 5.48 -0.03 -4.40
N GLY A 159 6.69 0.33 -4.83
CA GLY A 159 7.65 1.11 -4.04
C GLY A 159 7.39 2.61 -4.00
N THR A 160 6.80 3.21 -5.04
CA THR A 160 6.60 4.67 -5.11
C THR A 160 5.23 5.12 -4.63
N VAL A 161 4.24 4.21 -4.63
CA VAL A 161 2.85 4.54 -4.33
C VAL A 161 2.31 3.71 -3.16
N ILE A 162 2.32 2.38 -3.25
CA ILE A 162 1.65 1.52 -2.28
C ILE A 162 2.40 1.49 -0.93
N ALA A 163 3.68 1.12 -0.95
CA ALA A 163 4.48 1.01 0.27
C ALA A 163 4.58 2.34 1.05
N PRO A 164 4.73 3.52 0.41
CA PRO A 164 4.69 4.79 1.11
C PRO A 164 3.34 5.14 1.74
N VAL A 165 2.21 4.72 1.15
CA VAL A 165 0.88 4.90 1.76
C VAL A 165 0.77 4.09 3.06
N PHE A 166 1.25 2.84 3.07
CA PHE A 166 1.28 2.04 4.29
C PHE A 166 2.30 2.55 5.31
N GLU A 167 3.46 3.05 4.87
CA GLU A 167 4.41 3.69 5.79
C GLU A 167 3.81 4.95 6.42
N TYR A 168 3.06 5.73 5.64
CA TYR A 168 2.26 6.83 6.16
C TYR A 168 1.22 6.36 7.18
N ALA A 169 0.51 5.26 6.92
CA ALA A 169 -0.45 4.67 7.85
C ALA A 169 0.19 4.22 9.17
N VAL A 170 1.38 3.59 9.11
CA VAL A 170 2.19 3.24 10.29
C VAL A 170 2.58 4.48 11.07
N ASN A 171 3.09 5.52 10.40
CA ASN A 171 3.48 6.78 11.04
C ASN A 171 2.31 7.50 11.70
N LYS A 172 1.10 7.34 11.16
CA LYS A 172 -0.15 7.83 11.76
C LYS A 172 -0.77 6.89 12.80
N ARG A 173 -0.14 5.75 13.07
CA ARG A 173 -0.60 4.70 13.99
C ARG A 173 -1.99 4.15 13.62
N TYR A 174 -2.33 4.16 12.33
CA TYR A 174 -3.53 3.49 11.82
C TYR A 174 -3.33 1.97 11.80
N ILE A 175 -2.09 1.52 11.59
CA ILE A 175 -1.69 0.12 11.58
C ILE A 175 -0.37 -0.05 12.33
N GLY A 176 -0.11 -1.27 12.82
CA GLY A 176 1.10 -1.59 13.59
C GLY A 176 2.33 -1.89 12.75
N HIS A 177 2.16 -2.33 11.50
CA HIS A 177 3.26 -2.70 10.61
C HIS A 177 2.91 -2.41 9.14
N ASN A 178 3.92 -2.31 8.29
CA ASN A 178 3.73 -2.08 6.85
C ASN A 178 3.66 -3.44 6.11
N PRO A 179 2.51 -3.84 5.54
CA PRO A 179 2.34 -5.14 4.89
C PRO A 179 3.13 -5.28 3.58
N CYS A 180 3.79 -4.22 3.11
CA CYS A 180 4.63 -4.28 1.91
C CYS A 180 6.05 -4.81 2.17
N ARG A 181 6.50 -4.91 3.43
CA ARG A 181 7.93 -5.16 3.75
C ARG A 181 8.43 -6.54 3.33
N GLU A 182 7.61 -7.57 3.47
CA GLU A 182 8.00 -8.98 3.22
C GLU A 182 7.47 -9.51 1.88
N VAL A 183 6.96 -8.61 1.03
CA VAL A 183 6.38 -8.99 -0.25
C VAL A 183 7.47 -9.33 -1.26
N VAL A 184 7.32 -10.48 -1.90
CA VAL A 184 8.22 -10.93 -2.97
C VAL A 184 7.85 -10.22 -4.27
N LEU A 185 8.73 -9.31 -4.70
CA LEU A 185 8.60 -8.57 -5.95
C LEU A 185 9.22 -9.32 -7.13
N PRO A 186 8.69 -9.14 -8.36
CA PRO A 186 9.27 -9.76 -9.54
C PRO A 186 10.70 -9.28 -9.78
N GLU A 187 11.57 -10.20 -10.16
CA GLU A 187 12.95 -9.87 -10.50
C GLU A 187 13.00 -8.96 -11.73
N ARG A 188 13.69 -7.82 -11.58
CA ARG A 188 14.03 -6.97 -12.70
C ARG A 188 15.30 -7.52 -13.36
N LYS A 189 15.12 -8.28 -14.43
CA LYS A 189 16.24 -8.54 -15.37
C LYS A 189 16.71 -7.19 -15.89
N GLY A 190 17.88 -6.74 -15.42
CA GLY A 190 18.47 -5.48 -15.83
C GLY A 190 18.55 -5.42 -17.36
N LYS A 191 18.29 -4.24 -17.93
CA LYS A 191 18.77 -3.99 -19.29
C LYS A 191 20.25 -3.70 -19.14
N THR A 192 21.10 -4.69 -19.36
CA THR A 192 22.52 -4.44 -19.57
C THR A 192 22.61 -3.54 -20.80
N VAL A 193 22.99 -2.28 -20.59
CA VAL A 193 23.40 -1.42 -21.69
C VAL A 193 24.78 -1.94 -22.08
N THR A 194 24.81 -2.67 -23.17
CA THR A 194 26.03 -3.21 -23.74
C THR A 194 26.72 -2.10 -24.53
N ALA A 195 28.06 -2.17 -24.66
CA ALA A 195 28.85 -1.10 -25.27
C ALA A 195 28.44 -0.80 -26.73
N ASP A 196 27.90 -1.79 -27.45
CA ASP A 196 27.34 -1.67 -28.81
C ASP A 196 26.06 -0.80 -28.88
N LYS A 197 25.47 -0.42 -27.74
CA LYS A 197 24.30 0.46 -27.67
C LYS A 197 24.64 1.88 -27.26
N LEU A 198 25.93 2.16 -27.09
CA LEU A 198 26.45 3.46 -26.72
C LEU A 198 27.18 4.03 -27.93
N VAL A 199 26.91 5.30 -28.23
CA VAL A 199 27.59 6.03 -29.31
C VAL A 199 28.90 6.57 -28.76
N PHE A 200 30.03 6.20 -29.36
CA PHE A 200 31.34 6.63 -28.89
C PHE A 200 32.23 7.21 -29.98
N GLY A 201 33.12 8.13 -29.58
CA GLY A 201 34.22 8.60 -30.40
C GLY A 201 33.76 9.13 -31.76
N LYS A 202 34.21 8.48 -32.84
CA LYS A 202 33.91 8.89 -34.22
C LYS A 202 32.44 8.69 -34.61
N GLU A 203 31.71 7.80 -33.94
CA GLU A 203 30.29 7.59 -34.22
C GLU A 203 29.46 8.85 -33.90
N ILE A 204 29.88 9.65 -32.91
CA ILE A 204 29.20 10.90 -32.54
C ILE A 204 29.10 11.84 -33.74
N ALA A 205 30.18 12.00 -34.51
CA ALA A 205 30.20 12.86 -35.70
C ALA A 205 29.24 12.34 -36.79
N VAL A 206 29.19 11.02 -37.01
CA VAL A 206 28.30 10.39 -37.98
C VAL A 206 26.83 10.60 -37.59
N TRP A 207 26.50 10.44 -36.31
CA TRP A 207 25.14 10.69 -35.82
C TRP A 207 24.70 12.15 -36.01
N ILE A 208 25.61 13.10 -35.79
CA ILE A 208 25.34 14.53 -36.02
C ILE A 208 25.15 14.81 -37.52
N GLU A 209 26.00 14.23 -38.39
CA GLU A 209 25.87 14.37 -39.84
C GLU A 209 24.53 13.83 -40.34
N CYS A 210 24.17 12.60 -39.96
CA CYS A 210 22.87 12.02 -40.28
C CYS A 210 21.69 12.86 -39.75
N ALA A 211 21.85 13.53 -38.60
CA ALA A 211 20.81 14.41 -38.05
C ALA A 211 20.61 15.66 -38.93
N TYR A 212 21.69 16.26 -39.44
CA TYR A 212 21.62 17.39 -40.38
C TYR A 212 21.07 17.00 -41.77
N GLU A 213 21.20 15.74 -42.19
CA GLU A 213 20.55 15.25 -43.41
C GLU A 213 19.01 15.23 -43.29
N VAL A 214 18.47 15.11 -42.08
CA VAL A 214 17.02 15.21 -41.84
C VAL A 214 16.57 16.67 -41.94
N ASP A 215 17.14 17.54 -41.10
CA ASP A 215 16.95 18.98 -41.10
C ASP A 215 17.94 19.70 -40.16
N GLN A 216 18.00 21.03 -40.26
CA GLN A 216 18.93 21.85 -39.49
C GLN A 216 18.68 21.81 -37.97
N ASP A 217 17.42 21.90 -37.54
CA ASP A 217 17.07 21.95 -36.12
C ASP A 217 17.39 20.60 -35.44
N THR A 218 17.12 19.49 -36.12
CA THR A 218 17.45 18.14 -35.65
C THR A 218 18.95 17.95 -35.46
N GLY A 219 19.77 18.48 -36.39
CA GLY A 219 21.23 18.47 -36.27
C GLY A 219 21.74 19.29 -35.08
N ASP A 220 21.26 20.53 -34.94
CA ASP A 220 21.65 21.43 -33.85
C ASP A 220 21.28 20.86 -32.47
N ILE A 221 20.06 20.30 -32.33
CA ILE A 221 19.61 19.64 -31.10
C ILE A 221 20.49 18.42 -30.78
N THR A 222 20.78 17.59 -31.78
CA THR A 222 21.59 16.37 -31.58
C THR A 222 23.02 16.72 -31.15
N LEU A 223 23.64 17.71 -31.80
CA LEU A 223 24.95 18.24 -31.40
C LEU A 223 24.91 18.76 -29.97
N MET A 224 23.93 19.59 -29.62
CA MET A 224 23.78 20.15 -28.28
C MET A 224 23.68 19.04 -27.23
N LEU A 225 22.79 18.06 -27.41
CA LEU A 225 22.58 16.97 -26.46
C LEU A 225 23.84 16.12 -26.27
N LEU A 226 24.53 15.77 -27.36
CA LEU A 226 25.74 14.95 -27.31
C LEU A 226 26.94 15.71 -26.73
N ALA A 227 27.06 17.01 -26.98
CA ALA A 227 28.17 17.84 -26.48
C ALA A 227 28.02 18.23 -25.00
N THR A 228 26.79 18.43 -24.53
CA THR A 228 26.51 18.95 -23.18
C THR A 228 26.08 17.88 -22.19
N GLY A 229 25.57 16.74 -22.67
CA GLY A 229 24.96 15.72 -21.82
C GLY A 229 23.61 16.17 -21.21
N LEU A 230 22.99 17.24 -21.74
CA LEU A 230 21.65 17.65 -21.36
C LEU A 230 20.63 16.54 -21.63
N ARG A 231 19.55 16.51 -20.84
CA ARG A 231 18.44 15.60 -21.10
C ARG A 231 17.53 16.20 -22.15
N TRP A 232 16.81 15.35 -22.88
CA TRP A 232 15.84 15.77 -23.90
C TRP A 232 14.76 16.77 -23.39
N GLY A 233 14.52 16.84 -22.09
CA GLY A 233 13.49 17.71 -21.50
C GLY A 233 14.02 18.90 -20.70
N ASP A 234 15.34 19.10 -20.66
CA ASP A 234 15.96 20.31 -20.09
C ASP A 234 15.92 21.44 -21.12
#